data_AF-A0A519VMM8-F1
#
_entry.id   AF-A0A519VMM8-F1
#
_cell.length_a   1.000
_cell.length_b   1.000
_cell.length_c   1.000
_cell.angle_alpha   90.00
_cell.angle_beta   90.00
_cell.angle_gamma   90.00
#
_symmetry.space_group_name_H-M   'P 1'
#
loop_
_entity.id
_entity.type
_entity.pdbx_description
1 polymer ?
#
loop_
_entity_poly.entity_id
_entity_poly.type
_entity_poly.pdbx_seq_one_letter_code
_entity_poly.pdbx_strand_id
1 'polypeptide(L)'
;MKIEDLKKRIDELIYFADQVLATQWSDDYGIYVSSEKFNEFRSASLSFLSNTFESQHTFYVEFEKHTRRAYSRDTEKGRGVLKAAKQEIDGGWIFTLKSLVSADIFSDFLEMAKYLLDEGYKHPAAVMIGSVLEEHLRQLCNSNSIPIEFVKDGKSVPKKADLMNSELAGANVYNKLDQKSVLTWLDLRNKAAHGKYDDYTKAHVELMYQGVENFISRTTY
;
A
#
# COMPACT_ATOMS: atom_id res chain seq x y z
N MET A 1 5.86 -4.74 -3.92
CA MET A 1 6.13 -6.14 -3.52
C MET A 1 4.78 -6.79 -3.27
N LYS A 2 4.48 -7.93 -3.90
CA LYS A 2 3.16 -8.57 -3.74
C LYS A 2 3.08 -9.20 -2.34
N ILE A 3 1.86 -9.38 -1.81
CA ILE A 3 1.67 -9.93 -0.46
C ILE A 3 2.25 -11.36 -0.36
N GLU A 4 2.16 -12.14 -1.43
CA GLU A 4 2.79 -13.45 -1.54
C GLU A 4 4.31 -13.38 -1.45
N ASP A 5 4.94 -12.33 -1.98
CA ASP A 5 6.39 -12.13 -1.89
C ASP A 5 6.79 -11.82 -0.44
N LEU A 6 6.00 -11.01 0.27
CA LEU A 6 6.19 -10.71 1.70
C LEU A 6 6.07 -11.96 2.56
N LYS A 7 5.01 -12.76 2.34
CA LYS A 7 4.76 -14.02 3.03
C LYS A 7 5.89 -15.02 2.81
N LYS A 8 6.29 -15.20 1.54
CA LYS A 8 7.42 -16.06 1.19
C LYS A 8 8.71 -15.57 1.85
N ARG A 9 8.98 -14.27 1.81
CA ARG A 9 10.21 -13.71 2.37
C ARG A 9 10.30 -13.88 3.88
N ILE A 10 9.20 -13.67 4.60
CA ILE A 10 9.21 -13.85 6.05
C ILE A 10 9.33 -15.32 6.44
N ASP A 11 8.75 -16.24 5.67
CA ASP A 11 8.93 -17.68 5.85
C ASP A 11 10.40 -18.10 5.64
N GLU A 12 11.07 -17.57 4.60
CA GLU A 12 12.50 -17.78 4.37
C GLU A 12 13.36 -17.29 5.55
N LEU A 13 13.04 -16.13 6.14
CA LEU A 13 13.78 -15.59 7.28
C LEU A 13 13.55 -16.38 8.57
N ILE A 14 12.34 -16.88 8.80
CA ILE A 14 12.03 -17.77 9.92
C ILE A 14 12.80 -19.08 9.76
N TYR A 15 12.81 -19.66 8.56
CA TYR A 15 13.62 -20.85 8.28
C TYR A 15 15.12 -20.57 8.44
N PHE A 16 15.59 -19.39 8.03
CA PHE A 16 16.98 -19.00 8.22
C PHE A 16 17.37 -18.94 9.70
N ALA A 17 16.51 -18.43 10.58
CA ALA A 17 16.72 -18.52 12.02
C ALA A 17 16.86 -19.98 12.50
N ASP A 18 16.06 -20.92 11.99
CA ASP A 18 16.19 -22.34 12.32
C ASP A 18 17.55 -22.91 11.87
N GLN A 19 18.04 -22.50 10.70
CA GLN A 19 19.38 -22.87 10.21
C GLN A 19 20.52 -22.29 11.06
N VAL A 20 20.34 -21.07 11.60
CA VAL A 20 21.29 -20.49 12.56
C VAL A 20 21.28 -21.31 13.86
N LEU A 21 20.10 -21.64 14.39
CA LEU A 21 19.96 -22.43 15.63
C LEU A 21 20.53 -23.85 15.49
N ALA A 22 20.49 -24.44 14.29
CA ALA A 22 21.12 -25.73 14.02
C ALA A 22 22.65 -25.70 14.14
N THR A 23 23.29 -24.51 14.16
CA THR A 23 24.74 -24.35 14.40
C THR A 23 25.11 -24.18 15.86
N GLN A 24 24.17 -24.45 16.78
CA GLN A 24 24.40 -24.20 18.19
C GLN A 24 25.53 -25.07 18.77
N TRP A 25 26.28 -24.47 19.67
CA TRP A 25 27.30 -25.15 20.48
C TRP A 25 27.34 -24.48 21.85
N SER A 26 27.86 -25.19 22.86
CA SER A 26 27.88 -24.71 24.24
C SER A 26 29.28 -24.76 24.84
N ASP A 27 29.56 -23.80 25.70
CA ASP A 27 30.68 -23.83 26.65
C ASP A 27 30.19 -23.48 28.07
N ASP A 28 31.11 -23.31 29.00
CA ASP A 28 30.82 -22.97 30.41
C ASP A 28 30.09 -21.62 30.60
N TYR A 29 30.08 -20.77 29.58
CA TYR A 29 29.55 -19.40 29.61
C TYR A 29 28.23 -19.24 28.85
N GLY A 30 27.80 -20.22 28.04
CA GLY A 30 26.48 -20.21 27.41
C GLY A 30 26.33 -21.06 26.14
N ILE A 31 25.22 -20.83 25.44
CA ILE A 31 24.87 -21.50 24.17
C ILE A 31 24.96 -20.49 23.03
N TYR A 32 25.94 -20.70 22.16
CA TYR A 32 26.28 -19.84 21.03
C TYR A 32 25.79 -20.46 19.72
N VAL A 33 25.79 -19.65 18.67
CA VAL A 33 25.55 -20.08 17.29
C VAL A 33 26.68 -19.59 16.40
N SER A 34 26.73 -20.02 15.14
CA SER A 34 27.66 -19.46 14.16
C SER A 34 27.49 -17.95 14.05
N SER A 35 28.57 -17.22 14.34
CA SER A 35 28.58 -15.75 14.27
C SER A 35 28.31 -15.25 12.86
N GLU A 36 28.87 -15.90 11.84
CA GLU A 36 28.67 -15.56 10.43
C GLU A 36 27.18 -15.66 10.05
N LYS A 37 26.60 -16.86 10.22
CA LYS A 37 25.18 -17.08 9.89
C LYS A 37 24.25 -16.20 10.71
N PHE A 38 24.58 -15.96 11.98
CA PHE A 38 23.81 -15.05 12.82
C PHE A 38 23.79 -13.61 12.27
N ASN A 39 24.95 -13.08 11.86
CA ASN A 39 25.03 -11.73 11.32
C ASN A 39 24.32 -11.59 9.97
N GLU A 40 24.38 -12.62 9.12
CA GLU A 40 23.59 -12.69 7.87
C GLU A 40 22.09 -12.67 8.16
N PHE A 41 21.62 -13.56 9.06
CA PHE A 41 20.23 -13.62 9.50
C PHE A 41 19.75 -12.28 10.06
N ARG A 42 20.54 -11.69 10.96
CA ARG A 42 20.22 -10.41 11.60
C ARG A 42 20.09 -9.30 10.57
N SER A 43 21.05 -9.18 9.66
CA SER A 43 21.09 -8.13 8.64
C SER A 43 19.92 -8.27 7.66
N ALA A 44 19.66 -9.50 7.19
CA ALA A 44 18.54 -9.78 6.30
C ALA A 44 17.19 -9.49 6.96
N SER A 45 17.03 -9.83 8.23
CA SER A 45 15.80 -9.60 8.98
C SER A 45 15.55 -8.12 9.27
N LEU A 46 16.57 -7.37 9.68
CA LEU A 46 16.44 -5.93 9.90
C LEU A 46 16.10 -5.18 8.61
N SER A 47 16.75 -5.54 7.49
CA SER A 47 16.41 -4.98 6.18
C SER A 47 14.96 -5.26 5.80
N PHE A 48 14.50 -6.50 5.97
CA PHE A 48 13.12 -6.87 5.70
C PHE A 48 12.12 -6.11 6.59
N LEU A 49 12.35 -6.08 7.91
CA LEU A 49 11.47 -5.42 8.87
C LEU A 49 11.42 -3.90 8.62
N SER A 50 12.56 -3.27 8.34
CA SER A 50 12.61 -1.83 8.00
C SER A 50 11.86 -1.52 6.72
N ASN A 51 12.00 -2.34 5.68
CA ASN A 51 11.34 -2.09 4.39
C ASN A 51 9.84 -2.41 4.41
N THR A 52 9.41 -3.28 5.34
CA THR A 52 8.00 -3.71 5.43
C THR A 52 7.20 -2.87 6.41
N PHE A 53 7.79 -2.52 7.55
CA PHE A 53 7.12 -1.87 8.68
C PHE A 53 7.71 -0.52 9.09
N GLU A 54 8.86 -0.12 8.55
CA GLU A 54 9.65 1.05 8.96
C GLU A 54 10.44 0.83 10.28
N SER A 55 11.51 1.62 10.46
CA SER A 55 12.48 1.43 11.56
C SER A 55 11.94 1.73 12.96
N GLN A 56 10.87 2.51 13.05
CA GLN A 56 10.23 2.88 14.32
C GLN A 56 9.18 1.85 14.77
N HIS A 57 8.83 0.89 13.92
CA HIS A 57 7.82 -0.11 14.27
C HIS A 57 8.32 -1.09 15.32
N THR A 58 7.41 -1.53 16.19
CA THR A 58 7.71 -2.42 17.33
C THR A 58 8.51 -3.66 16.92
N PHE A 59 8.17 -4.27 15.78
CA PHE A 59 8.93 -5.44 15.26
C PHE A 59 10.39 -5.11 14.94
N TYR A 60 10.67 -3.97 14.32
CA TYR A 60 12.05 -3.58 14.03
C TYR A 60 12.81 -3.32 15.33
N VAL A 61 12.24 -2.49 16.21
CA VAL A 61 12.86 -2.06 17.46
C VAL A 61 13.16 -3.24 18.38
N GLU A 62 12.19 -4.14 18.57
CA GLU A 62 12.37 -5.32 19.42
C GLU A 62 13.36 -6.32 18.80
N PHE A 63 13.32 -6.53 17.48
CA PHE A 63 14.30 -7.37 16.80
C PHE A 63 15.72 -6.81 17.00
N GLU A 64 15.94 -5.53 16.69
CA GLU A 64 17.26 -4.89 16.79
C GLU A 64 17.82 -4.94 18.22
N LYS A 65 16.97 -4.65 19.20
CA LYS A 65 17.31 -4.62 20.63
C LYS A 65 17.67 -6.00 21.17
N HIS A 66 17.00 -7.05 20.72
CA HIS A 66 17.12 -8.40 21.29
C HIS A 66 17.97 -9.38 20.48
N THR A 67 18.46 -8.99 19.31
CA THR A 67 19.36 -9.79 18.45
C THR A 67 20.74 -9.16 18.36
N ARG A 68 21.42 -8.93 19.50
CA ARG A 68 22.70 -8.17 19.50
C ARG A 68 23.93 -9.04 19.38
N ARG A 69 23.82 -10.33 19.72
CA ARG A 69 24.96 -11.23 19.86
C ARG A 69 24.61 -12.60 19.31
N ALA A 70 25.63 -13.33 18.84
CA ALA A 70 25.49 -14.68 18.29
C ALA A 70 25.24 -15.76 19.37
N TYR A 71 24.21 -15.55 20.20
CA TYR A 71 23.70 -16.53 21.15
C TYR A 71 22.47 -17.23 20.60
N SER A 72 22.28 -18.49 20.95
CA SER A 72 21.08 -19.26 20.60
C SER A 72 19.80 -18.52 21.04
N ARG A 73 19.77 -18.02 22.29
CA ARG A 73 18.64 -17.25 22.84
C ARG A 73 18.32 -15.97 22.07
N ASP A 74 19.32 -15.29 21.51
CA ASP A 74 19.14 -14.03 20.78
C ASP A 74 18.51 -14.36 19.42
N THR A 75 18.97 -15.43 18.75
CA THR A 75 18.34 -15.96 17.52
C THR A 75 16.90 -16.42 17.77
N GLU A 76 16.62 -17.10 18.89
CA GLU A 76 15.25 -17.51 19.24
C GLU A 76 14.31 -16.32 19.41
N LYS A 77 14.76 -15.23 20.06
CA LYS A 77 14.01 -13.99 20.18
C LYS A 77 13.75 -13.37 18.81
N GLY A 78 14.76 -13.29 17.95
CA GLY A 78 14.62 -12.80 16.58
C GLY A 78 13.58 -13.60 15.78
N ARG A 79 13.64 -14.93 15.86
CA ARG A 79 12.66 -15.83 15.25
C ARG A 79 11.25 -15.59 15.79
N GLY A 80 11.11 -15.35 17.09
CA GLY A 80 9.84 -15.01 17.73
C GLY A 80 9.22 -13.73 17.16
N VAL A 81 10.02 -12.68 17.02
CA VAL A 81 9.57 -11.41 16.41
C VAL A 81 9.15 -11.61 14.96
N LEU A 82 9.91 -12.39 14.17
CA LEU A 82 9.52 -12.71 12.79
C LEU A 82 8.22 -13.51 12.70
N LYS A 83 7.99 -14.46 13.62
CA LYS A 83 6.72 -15.20 13.68
C LYS A 83 5.53 -14.29 14.02
N ALA A 84 5.71 -13.33 14.93
CA ALA A 84 4.68 -12.35 15.24
C ALA A 84 4.40 -11.44 14.03
N ALA A 85 5.45 -10.93 13.38
CA ALA A 85 5.32 -10.15 12.15
C ALA A 85 4.63 -10.94 11.03
N LYS A 86 4.87 -12.25 10.94
CA LYS A 86 4.19 -13.13 9.98
C LYS A 86 2.69 -13.20 10.26
N GLN A 87 2.29 -13.32 11.53
CA GLN A 87 0.87 -13.35 11.90
C GLN A 87 0.15 -12.06 11.47
N GLU A 88 0.78 -10.90 11.62
CA GLU A 88 0.22 -9.62 11.16
C GLU A 88 0.12 -9.53 9.63
N ILE A 89 1.13 -10.01 8.91
CA ILE A 89 1.12 -10.07 7.44
C ILE A 89 0.03 -11.03 6.95
N ASP A 90 -0.08 -12.20 7.57
CA ASP A 90 -1.08 -13.21 7.21
C ASP A 90 -2.50 -12.76 7.57
N GLY A 91 -2.66 -12.03 8.68
CA GLY A 91 -3.92 -11.45 9.13
C GLY A 91 -4.34 -10.17 8.37
N GLY A 92 -3.48 -9.63 7.51
CA GLY A 92 -3.79 -8.46 6.67
C GLY A 92 -3.78 -7.11 7.39
N TRP A 93 -3.39 -7.05 8.66
CA TRP A 93 -3.53 -5.84 9.50
C TRP A 93 -2.74 -4.65 8.96
N ILE A 94 -1.54 -4.88 8.42
CA ILE A 94 -0.69 -3.85 7.79
C ILE A 94 -1.42 -3.19 6.60
N PHE A 95 -2.18 -3.98 5.85
CA PHE A 95 -2.90 -3.49 4.68
C PHE A 95 -4.16 -2.74 5.10
N THR A 96 -4.89 -3.26 6.09
CA THR A 96 -6.02 -2.53 6.69
C THR A 96 -5.57 -1.17 7.21
N LEU A 97 -4.44 -1.09 7.91
CA LEU A 97 -3.90 0.18 8.39
C LEU A 97 -3.56 1.14 7.23
N LYS A 98 -2.90 0.65 6.18
CA LYS A 98 -2.62 1.47 4.98
C LYS A 98 -3.89 1.94 4.29
N SER A 99 -4.91 1.08 4.14
CA SER A 99 -6.20 1.45 3.58
C SER A 99 -6.91 2.51 4.41
N LEU A 100 -6.87 2.41 5.75
CA LEU A 100 -7.43 3.41 6.66
C LEU A 100 -6.73 4.77 6.52
N VAL A 101 -5.40 4.79 6.53
CA VAL A 101 -4.63 6.04 6.36
C VAL A 101 -4.91 6.67 5.00
N SER A 102 -4.99 5.88 3.93
CA SER A 102 -5.36 6.39 2.60
C SER A 102 -6.77 6.95 2.58
N ALA A 103 -7.73 6.31 3.26
CA ALA A 103 -9.10 6.79 3.36
C ALA A 103 -9.19 8.14 4.10
N ASP A 104 -8.44 8.31 5.20
CA ASP A 104 -8.35 9.59 5.92
C ASP A 104 -7.78 10.70 5.04
N ILE A 105 -6.68 10.43 4.34
CA ILE A 105 -6.05 11.38 3.41
C ILE A 105 -7.01 11.76 2.27
N PHE A 106 -7.74 10.80 1.70
CA PHE A 106 -8.73 11.07 0.65
C PHE A 106 -9.89 11.91 1.18
N SER A 107 -10.34 11.65 2.41
CA SER A 107 -11.36 12.47 3.08
C SER A 107 -10.90 13.92 3.20
N ASP A 108 -9.68 14.16 3.70
CA ASP A 108 -9.11 15.50 3.82
C ASP A 108 -9.02 16.22 2.46
N PHE A 109 -8.62 15.52 1.39
CA PHE A 109 -8.58 16.09 0.04
C PHE A 109 -9.96 16.39 -0.53
N LEU A 110 -10.96 15.54 -0.27
CA LEU A 110 -12.34 15.81 -0.68
C LEU A 110 -12.90 17.02 0.08
N GLU A 111 -12.65 17.12 1.39
CA GLU A 111 -13.05 18.29 2.20
C GLU A 111 -12.40 19.59 1.69
N MET A 112 -11.09 19.56 1.39
CA MET A 112 -10.40 20.70 0.77
C MET A 112 -11.00 21.06 -0.59
N ALA A 113 -11.33 20.07 -1.42
CA ALA A 113 -11.96 20.32 -2.71
C ALA A 113 -13.36 20.90 -2.58
N LYS A 114 -14.12 20.45 -1.57
CA LYS A 114 -15.42 21.00 -1.22
C LYS A 114 -15.31 22.45 -0.77
N TYR A 115 -14.34 22.77 0.08
CA TYR A 115 -14.08 24.15 0.50
C TYR A 115 -13.80 25.05 -0.72
N LEU A 116 -12.91 24.63 -1.62
CA LEU A 116 -12.63 25.35 -2.87
C LEU A 116 -13.89 25.56 -3.72
N LEU A 117 -14.73 24.53 -3.82
CA LEU A 117 -15.96 24.59 -4.59
C LEU A 117 -16.97 25.57 -3.98
N ASP A 118 -17.13 25.55 -2.66
CA ASP A 118 -18.01 26.43 -1.91
C ASP A 118 -17.58 27.91 -2.08
N GLU A 119 -16.27 28.18 -2.05
CA GLU A 119 -15.67 29.49 -2.34
C GLU A 119 -15.70 29.89 -3.84
N GLY A 120 -16.23 29.04 -4.72
CA GLY A 120 -16.41 29.34 -6.14
C GLY A 120 -15.20 28.98 -7.03
N TYR A 121 -14.14 28.41 -6.48
CA TYR A 121 -12.99 27.91 -7.21
C TYR A 121 -13.27 26.55 -7.87
N LYS A 122 -14.22 26.50 -8.82
CA LYS A 122 -14.69 25.26 -9.45
C LYS A 122 -13.59 24.45 -10.16
N HIS A 123 -12.59 25.14 -10.74
CA HIS A 123 -11.53 24.51 -11.53
C HIS A 123 -10.55 23.71 -10.66
N PRO A 124 -9.89 24.31 -9.64
CA PRO A 124 -9.02 23.54 -8.76
C PRO A 124 -9.79 22.49 -7.95
N ALA A 125 -11.06 22.76 -7.58
CA ALA A 125 -11.92 21.74 -6.97
C ALA A 125 -12.10 20.51 -7.87
N ALA A 126 -12.43 20.69 -9.15
CA ALA A 126 -12.57 19.60 -10.12
C ALA A 126 -11.27 18.80 -10.31
N VAL A 127 -10.12 19.48 -10.36
CA VAL A 127 -8.81 18.82 -10.46
C VAL A 127 -8.53 17.99 -9.21
N MET A 128 -8.80 18.53 -8.02
CA MET A 128 -8.56 17.83 -6.75
C MET A 128 -9.47 16.60 -6.59
N ILE A 129 -10.78 16.73 -6.78
CA ILE A 129 -11.73 15.59 -6.71
C ILE A 129 -11.33 14.48 -7.69
N GLY A 130 -10.98 14.86 -8.93
CA GLY A 130 -10.60 13.88 -9.93
C GLY A 130 -9.23 13.24 -9.67
N SER A 131 -8.35 13.92 -8.93
CA SER A 131 -7.06 13.35 -8.50
C SER A 131 -7.26 12.29 -7.40
N VAL A 132 -8.17 12.55 -6.45
CA VAL A 132 -8.61 11.56 -5.46
C VAL A 132 -9.24 10.34 -6.17
N LEU A 133 -10.13 10.56 -7.14
CA LEU A 133 -10.73 9.48 -7.92
C LEU A 133 -9.67 8.64 -8.66
N GLU A 134 -8.70 9.28 -9.31
CA GLU A 134 -7.65 8.57 -10.04
C GLU A 134 -6.77 7.71 -9.12
N GLU A 135 -6.40 8.23 -7.95
CA GLU A 135 -5.64 7.47 -6.96
C GLU A 135 -6.46 6.31 -6.38
N HIS A 136 -7.74 6.54 -6.08
CA HIS A 136 -8.65 5.47 -5.63
C HIS A 136 -8.74 4.32 -6.64
N LEU A 137 -8.83 4.63 -7.95
CA LEU A 137 -8.79 3.61 -9.00
C LEU A 137 -7.45 2.84 -9.02
N ARG A 138 -6.30 3.50 -8.78
CA ARG A 138 -5.01 2.80 -8.67
C ARG A 138 -4.98 1.86 -7.47
N GLN A 139 -5.50 2.28 -6.32
CA GLN A 139 -5.57 1.44 -5.13
C GLN A 139 -6.47 0.22 -5.34
N LEU A 140 -7.64 0.41 -5.97
CA LEU A 140 -8.50 -0.70 -6.39
C LEU A 140 -7.81 -1.65 -7.36
N CYS A 141 -7.03 -1.14 -8.33
CA CYS A 141 -6.25 -2.00 -9.22
C CYS A 141 -5.22 -2.82 -8.44
N ASN A 142 -4.48 -2.20 -7.53
CA ASN A 142 -3.48 -2.88 -6.71
C ASN A 142 -4.08 -4.00 -5.86
N SER A 143 -5.22 -3.75 -5.19
CA SER A 143 -5.88 -4.76 -4.35
C SER A 143 -6.46 -5.92 -5.16
N ASN A 144 -6.87 -5.67 -6.41
CA ASN A 144 -7.42 -6.68 -7.31
C ASN A 144 -6.36 -7.29 -8.25
N SER A 145 -5.06 -7.07 -7.99
CA SER A 145 -3.95 -7.60 -8.80
C SER A 145 -4.00 -7.19 -10.29
N ILE A 146 -4.58 -6.04 -10.59
CA ILE A 146 -4.63 -5.45 -11.92
C ILE A 146 -3.40 -4.55 -12.10
N PRO A 147 -2.52 -4.79 -13.10
CA PRO A 147 -1.35 -3.94 -13.32
C PRO A 147 -1.74 -2.50 -13.61
N ILE A 148 -1.07 -1.52 -13.00
CA ILE A 148 -1.32 -0.07 -13.21
C ILE A 148 -0.39 0.56 -14.25
N GLU A 149 0.48 -0.23 -14.85
CA GLU A 149 1.52 0.20 -15.80
C GLU A 149 1.80 -0.92 -16.81
N PHE A 150 2.35 -0.54 -17.97
CA PHE A 150 2.77 -1.46 -19.01
C PHE A 150 4.19 -1.11 -19.49
N VAL A 151 4.92 -2.12 -19.96
CA VAL A 151 6.26 -1.93 -20.53
C VAL A 151 6.12 -1.56 -22.00
N LYS A 152 6.63 -0.39 -22.37
CA LYS A 152 6.76 0.06 -23.76
C LYS A 152 8.20 0.52 -24.00
N ASP A 153 8.85 -0.07 -25.00
CA ASP A 153 10.24 0.24 -25.36
C ASP A 153 11.22 0.10 -24.17
N GLY A 154 11.02 -0.92 -23.33
CA GLY A 154 11.83 -1.18 -22.14
C GLY A 154 11.59 -0.21 -20.97
N LYS A 155 10.63 0.72 -21.10
CA LYS A 155 10.26 1.68 -20.04
C LYS A 155 8.88 1.34 -19.47
N SER A 156 8.74 1.50 -18.17
CA SER A 156 7.43 1.41 -17.52
C SER A 156 6.62 2.67 -17.79
N VAL A 157 5.39 2.52 -18.27
CA VAL A 157 4.48 3.61 -18.60
C VAL A 157 3.18 3.44 -17.82
N PRO A 158 2.73 4.45 -17.05
CA PRO A 158 1.46 4.38 -16.33
C PRO A 158 0.26 4.19 -17.26
N LYS A 159 -0.70 3.35 -16.85
CA LYS A 159 -1.99 3.26 -17.50
C LYS A 159 -2.79 4.54 -17.28
N LYS A 160 -3.61 4.89 -18.29
CA LYS A 160 -4.60 5.95 -18.17
C LYS A 160 -5.72 5.51 -17.22
N ALA A 161 -6.30 6.46 -16.48
CA ALA A 161 -7.42 6.22 -15.59
C ALA A 161 -8.60 5.52 -16.28
N ASP A 162 -8.93 5.90 -17.52
CA ASP A 162 -10.01 5.27 -18.30
C ASP A 162 -9.76 3.76 -18.57
N LEU A 163 -8.50 3.38 -18.77
CA LEU A 163 -8.11 1.98 -18.98
C LEU A 163 -8.24 1.21 -17.66
N MET A 164 -7.73 1.76 -16.56
CA MET A 164 -7.90 1.17 -15.22
C MET A 164 -9.38 0.99 -14.87
N ASN A 165 -10.22 2.00 -15.15
CA ASN A 165 -11.67 1.95 -14.94
C ASN A 165 -12.31 0.78 -15.72
N SER A 166 -11.89 0.60 -16.98
CA SER A 166 -12.41 -0.47 -17.84
C SER A 166 -11.99 -1.86 -17.36
N GLU A 167 -10.76 -2.02 -16.92
CA GLU A 167 -10.24 -3.29 -16.38
C GLU A 167 -10.89 -3.65 -15.04
N LEU A 168 -11.09 -2.67 -14.14
CA LEU A 168 -11.78 -2.86 -12.86
C LEU A 168 -13.24 -3.30 -13.05
N ALA A 169 -13.97 -2.65 -13.95
CA ALA A 169 -15.34 -3.07 -14.30
C ALA A 169 -15.35 -4.46 -14.96
N GLY A 170 -14.38 -4.75 -15.82
CA GLY A 170 -14.22 -6.08 -16.46
C GLY A 170 -13.92 -7.19 -15.46
N ALA A 171 -13.23 -6.87 -14.36
CA ALA A 171 -12.98 -7.75 -13.23
C ALA A 171 -14.16 -7.81 -12.24
N ASN A 172 -15.29 -7.14 -12.52
CA ASN A 172 -16.47 -7.04 -11.66
C ASN A 172 -16.20 -6.41 -10.28
N VAL A 173 -15.19 -5.54 -10.15
CA VAL A 173 -14.94 -4.78 -8.92
C VAL A 173 -16.10 -3.81 -8.63
N TYR A 174 -16.70 -3.27 -9.69
CA TYR A 174 -17.94 -2.51 -9.65
C TYR A 174 -18.72 -2.69 -10.97
N ASN A 175 -19.96 -2.23 -10.99
CA ASN A 175 -20.86 -2.52 -12.10
C ASN A 175 -20.67 -1.54 -13.29
N LYS A 176 -21.36 -1.81 -14.41
CA LYS A 176 -21.29 -0.99 -15.63
C LYS A 176 -21.86 0.43 -15.46
N LEU A 177 -22.78 0.64 -14.52
CA LEU A 177 -23.30 1.98 -14.23
C LEU A 177 -22.19 2.84 -13.61
N ASP A 178 -21.49 2.27 -12.64
CA ASP A 178 -20.36 2.91 -11.97
C ASP A 178 -19.24 3.24 -12.95
N GLN A 179 -18.91 2.29 -13.84
CA GLN A 179 -17.93 2.52 -14.91
C GLN A 179 -18.24 3.77 -15.75
N LYS A 180 -19.51 3.97 -16.12
CA LYS A 180 -19.96 5.14 -16.90
C LYS A 180 -19.89 6.44 -16.10
N SER A 181 -20.26 6.39 -14.82
CA SER A 181 -20.13 7.56 -13.93
C SER A 181 -18.66 7.96 -13.76
N VAL A 182 -17.78 7.00 -13.49
CA VAL A 182 -16.32 7.21 -13.38
C VAL A 182 -15.76 7.82 -14.66
N LEU A 183 -16.13 7.30 -15.84
CA LEU A 183 -15.71 7.87 -17.13
C LEU A 183 -16.13 9.36 -17.26
N THR A 184 -17.34 9.69 -16.82
CA THR A 184 -17.84 11.08 -16.85
C THR A 184 -17.02 12.01 -15.95
N TRP A 185 -16.68 11.55 -14.73
CA TRP A 185 -15.88 12.34 -13.79
C TRP A 185 -14.43 12.50 -14.27
N LEU A 186 -13.85 11.47 -14.89
CA LEU A 186 -12.51 11.53 -15.49
C LEU A 186 -12.45 12.53 -16.65
N ASP A 187 -13.47 12.58 -17.50
CA ASP A 187 -13.58 13.59 -18.57
C ASP A 187 -13.67 15.02 -17.99
N LEU A 188 -14.49 15.23 -16.95
CA LEU A 188 -14.60 16.52 -16.28
C LEU A 188 -13.26 16.98 -15.70
N ARG A 189 -12.55 16.08 -14.99
CA ARG A 189 -11.20 16.37 -14.49
C ARG A 189 -10.23 16.71 -15.62
N ASN A 190 -10.27 15.98 -16.73
CA ASN A 190 -9.38 16.25 -17.87
C ASN A 190 -9.65 17.63 -18.48
N LYS A 191 -10.92 18.01 -18.65
CA LYS A 191 -11.30 19.37 -19.06
C LYS A 191 -10.75 20.42 -18.10
N ALA A 192 -10.86 20.19 -16.80
CA ALA A 192 -10.33 21.10 -15.78
C ALA A 192 -8.80 21.22 -15.84
N ALA A 193 -8.08 20.11 -15.89
CA ALA A 193 -6.61 20.08 -15.93
C ALA A 193 -6.02 20.68 -17.21
N HIS A 194 -6.78 20.68 -18.31
CA HIS A 194 -6.37 21.22 -19.61
C HIS A 194 -6.98 22.60 -19.94
N GLY A 195 -7.56 23.29 -18.97
CA GLY A 195 -8.03 24.68 -19.14
C GLY A 195 -9.32 24.84 -19.94
N LYS A 196 -10.09 23.77 -20.17
CA LYS A 196 -11.37 23.80 -20.91
C LYS A 196 -12.52 24.20 -20.00
N TYR A 197 -12.46 25.42 -19.48
CA TYR A 197 -13.30 25.91 -18.38
C TYR A 197 -14.77 26.18 -18.73
N ASP A 198 -15.05 26.34 -20.02
CA ASP A 198 -16.40 26.58 -20.55
C ASP A 198 -17.18 25.27 -20.78
N ASP A 199 -16.49 24.12 -20.81
CA ASP A 199 -17.08 22.80 -21.08
C ASP A 199 -17.83 22.23 -19.86
N TYR A 200 -17.79 22.89 -18.70
CA TYR A 200 -18.44 22.43 -17.48
C TYR A 200 -18.80 23.56 -16.51
N THR A 201 -19.83 23.32 -15.69
CA THR A 201 -20.40 24.29 -14.75
C THR A 201 -20.00 23.94 -13.31
N LYS A 202 -20.22 24.86 -12.37
CA LYS A 202 -20.06 24.60 -10.93
C LYS A 202 -20.95 23.42 -10.48
N ALA A 203 -22.20 23.37 -10.95
CA ALA A 203 -23.13 22.29 -10.64
C ALA A 203 -22.63 20.91 -11.12
N HIS A 204 -21.93 20.83 -12.26
CA HIS A 204 -21.29 19.59 -12.68
C HIS A 204 -20.20 19.14 -11.71
N VAL A 205 -19.42 20.08 -11.13
CA VAL A 205 -18.39 19.77 -10.12
C VAL A 205 -19.03 19.35 -8.80
N GLU A 206 -20.15 19.96 -8.39
CA GLU A 206 -20.91 19.56 -7.19
C GLU A 206 -21.45 18.12 -7.31
N LEU A 207 -21.99 17.77 -8.47
CA LEU A 207 -22.43 16.39 -8.75
C LEU A 207 -21.26 15.41 -8.81
N MET A 208 -20.11 15.84 -9.35
CA MET A 208 -18.89 15.04 -9.34
C MET A 208 -18.40 14.79 -7.91
N TYR A 209 -18.38 15.81 -7.04
CA TYR A 209 -18.02 15.67 -5.64
C TYR A 209 -18.88 14.59 -4.95
N GLN A 210 -20.20 14.75 -5.00
CA GLN A 210 -21.14 13.82 -4.37
C GLN A 210 -21.02 12.40 -4.94
N GLY A 211 -20.85 12.30 -6.26
CA GLY A 211 -20.71 11.02 -6.95
C GLY A 211 -19.43 10.29 -6.59
N VAL A 212 -18.29 11.00 -6.54
CA VAL A 212 -16.99 10.44 -6.19
C VAL A 212 -16.95 10.04 -4.71
N GLU A 213 -17.45 10.88 -3.81
CA GLU A 213 -17.55 10.58 -2.38
C GLU A 213 -18.37 9.28 -2.15
N ASN A 214 -19.55 9.18 -2.77
CA ASN A 214 -20.38 7.98 -2.68
C ASN A 214 -19.73 6.74 -3.34
N PHE A 215 -18.99 6.91 -4.43
CA PHE A 215 -18.29 5.82 -5.10
C PHE A 215 -17.17 5.26 -4.23
N ILE A 216 -16.36 6.13 -3.62
CA ILE A 216 -15.26 5.73 -2.74
C ILE A 216 -15.81 5.01 -1.51
N SER A 217 -16.88 5.52 -0.89
CA SER A 217 -17.44 4.92 0.33
C SER A 217 -17.96 3.49 0.14
N ARG A 218 -18.30 3.08 -1.09
CA ARG A 218 -18.82 1.73 -1.40
C ARG A 218 -17.82 0.83 -2.12
N THR A 219 -16.67 1.35 -2.54
CA THR A 219 -15.63 0.58 -3.23
C THR A 219 -14.34 0.59 -2.40
N THR A 220 -14.30 -0.25 -1.38
CA THR A 220 -13.15 -0.37 -0.47
C THR A 220 -12.15 -1.42 -0.96
N TYR A 221 -10.90 -1.30 -0.53
CA TYR A 221 -9.79 -2.18 -0.90
C TYR A 221 -8.96 -2.63 0.31
#